data_AF-A0A1Q8ABX4-F1
#
_entry.id   AF-A0A1Q8ABX4-F1
#
_cell.length_a   1.000
_cell.length_b   1.000
_cell.length_c   1.000
_cell.angle_alpha   90.00
_cell.angle_beta   90.00
_cell.angle_gamma   90.00
#
_symmetry.space_group_name_H-M   'P 1'
#
loop_
_entity.id
_entity.type
_entity.pdbx_description
1 polymer ?
#
loop_
_entity_poly.entity_id
_entity_poly.type
_entity_poly.pdbx_seq_one_letter_code
_entity_poly.pdbx_strand_id
1 'polypeptide(L)'
;MQTCNSIENRQFSPFLLDVSEALRILRLHAGDLNRLEDHLLDMRAITGIARVVGLQSSQLRFQSTSLFLDPELAKQKLEGLSRQQLAEFFLLSWHPVTELEQLVMPAVKEASEYWKKMLSFFERRGKFDLGQFDSPGTFGLGDLGSSGMMEDQSFTERLQGLWNELKSRAKSGEGVEYWSFVRSQDFRETVSRAQLVSFLVSYGYANMDKNGDRIVLTPNETPVLQTEGSPHSFPIPIPWEKAPA
;
A
#
# COMPACT_ATOMS: atom_id res chain seq x y z
N MET A 1 25.16 3.66 -29.81
CA MET A 1 24.51 2.43 -30.34
C MET A 1 24.06 1.50 -29.21
N GLN A 2 24.96 0.94 -28.40
CA GLN A 2 24.57 0.06 -27.27
C GLN A 2 23.59 0.76 -26.31
N THR A 3 23.85 2.02 -25.96
CA THR A 3 22.97 2.83 -25.10
C THR A 3 21.56 2.98 -25.68
N CYS A 4 21.42 3.25 -26.98
CA CYS A 4 20.11 3.35 -27.64
C CYS A 4 19.37 2.00 -27.61
N ASN A 5 20.07 0.89 -27.88
CA ASN A 5 19.49 -0.46 -27.83
C ASN A 5 19.04 -0.83 -26.41
N SER A 6 19.82 -0.48 -25.37
CA SER A 6 19.44 -0.73 -23.98
C SER A 6 18.26 0.12 -23.52
N ILE A 7 18.12 1.35 -24.03
CA ILE A 7 16.94 2.20 -23.81
C ILE A 7 15.72 1.60 -24.53
N GLU A 8 15.86 1.16 -25.78
CA GLU A 8 14.79 0.47 -26.53
C GLU A 8 14.32 -0.81 -25.80
N ASN A 9 15.26 -1.57 -25.22
CA ASN A 9 14.99 -2.76 -24.41
C ASN A 9 14.50 -2.44 -22.99
N ARG A 10 14.19 -1.17 -22.67
CA ARG A 10 13.68 -0.69 -21.37
C ARG A 10 14.60 -1.00 -20.17
N GLN A 11 15.89 -1.20 -20.41
CA GLN A 11 16.87 -1.42 -19.33
C GLN A 11 17.28 -0.12 -18.64
N PHE A 12 17.19 1.01 -19.36
CA PHE A 12 17.52 2.35 -18.85
C PHE A 12 16.45 3.39 -19.21
N SER A 13 16.43 4.49 -18.45
CA SER A 13 15.57 5.63 -18.73
C SER A 13 15.89 6.27 -20.09
N PRO A 14 14.88 6.61 -20.91
CA PRO A 14 15.09 7.34 -22.17
C PRO A 14 15.80 8.68 -22.00
N PHE A 15 15.71 9.32 -20.82
CA PHE A 15 16.35 10.60 -20.52
C PHE A 15 17.83 10.48 -20.14
N LEU A 16 18.36 9.26 -20.05
CA LEU A 16 19.80 9.04 -19.79
C LEU A 16 20.67 9.49 -20.98
N LEU A 17 20.12 9.49 -22.19
CA LEU A 17 20.83 9.92 -23.39
C LEU A 17 20.58 11.41 -23.66
N ASP A 18 21.64 12.22 -23.62
CA ASP A 18 21.60 13.58 -24.14
C ASP A 18 21.62 13.57 -25.67
N VAL A 19 20.46 13.86 -26.25
CA VAL A 19 20.25 13.88 -27.70
C VAL A 19 21.06 15.00 -28.36
N SER A 20 21.21 16.15 -27.70
CA SER A 20 21.93 17.30 -28.26
C SER A 20 23.42 16.98 -28.39
N GLU A 21 23.99 16.38 -27.35
CA GLU A 21 25.39 15.97 -27.35
C GLU A 21 25.64 14.81 -28.32
N ALA A 22 24.73 13.84 -28.40
CA ALA A 22 24.82 12.74 -29.36
C ALA A 22 24.83 13.22 -30.82
N LEU A 23 23.95 14.17 -31.17
CA LEU A 23 23.92 14.78 -32.51
C LEU A 23 25.16 15.64 -32.78
N ARG A 24 25.69 16.33 -31.76
CA ARG A 24 26.94 17.10 -31.89
C ARG A 24 28.12 16.20 -32.25
N ILE A 25 28.24 15.05 -31.59
CA ILE A 25 29.30 14.06 -31.85
C ILE A 25 29.16 13.50 -33.27
N LEU A 26 27.95 13.14 -33.71
CA LEU A 26 27.73 12.66 -35.09
C LEU A 26 28.12 13.72 -36.13
N ARG A 27 27.74 14.98 -35.88
CA ARG A 27 28.09 16.10 -36.78
C ARG A 27 29.58 16.35 -36.87
N LEU A 28 30.34 16.12 -35.80
CA LEU A 28 31.80 16.26 -35.78
C LEU A 28 32.48 15.26 -36.73
N HIS A 29 31.96 14.04 -36.78
CA HIS A 29 32.51 12.95 -37.59
C HIS A 29 31.90 12.83 -39.00
N ALA A 30 30.88 13.65 -39.32
CA ALA A 30 30.20 13.60 -40.60
C ALA A 30 31.12 13.87 -41.82
N GLY A 31 32.17 14.68 -41.62
CA GLY A 31 33.16 14.99 -42.68
C GLY A 31 34.13 13.86 -42.98
N ASP A 32 34.28 12.89 -42.07
CA ASP A 32 35.26 11.80 -42.18
C ASP A 32 34.65 10.52 -42.80
N LEU A 33 33.33 10.50 -43.03
CA LEU A 33 32.60 9.37 -43.59
C LEU A 33 32.89 9.25 -45.10
N ASN A 34 33.67 8.25 -45.50
CA ASN A 34 34.10 8.08 -46.89
C ASN A 34 33.63 6.76 -47.51
N ARG A 35 33.25 5.77 -46.69
CA ARG A 35 32.78 4.47 -47.15
C ARG A 35 31.28 4.32 -46.95
N LEU A 36 30.68 3.47 -47.79
CA LEU A 36 29.26 3.09 -47.66
C LEU A 36 28.94 2.54 -46.26
N GLU A 37 29.85 1.76 -45.68
CA GLU A 37 29.70 1.21 -44.32
C GLU A 37 29.62 2.30 -43.24
N ASP A 38 30.39 3.38 -43.42
CA ASP A 38 30.42 4.52 -42.49
C ASP A 38 29.08 5.26 -42.53
N HIS A 39 28.54 5.48 -43.73
CA HIS A 39 27.20 6.08 -43.91
C HIS A 39 26.09 5.19 -43.35
N LEU A 40 26.17 3.86 -43.50
CA LEU A 40 25.20 2.93 -42.91
C LEU A 40 25.26 2.96 -41.39
N LEU A 41 26.44 3.10 -40.80
CA LEU A 41 26.61 3.23 -39.35
C LEU A 41 26.03 4.54 -38.83
N ASP A 42 26.27 5.64 -39.52
CA ASP A 42 25.73 6.97 -39.17
C ASP A 42 24.19 6.98 -39.25
N MET A 43 23.62 6.43 -40.34
CA MET A 43 22.18 6.27 -40.49
C MET A 43 21.55 5.43 -39.37
N ARG A 44 22.21 4.35 -38.94
CA ARG A 44 21.77 3.55 -37.79
C ARG A 44 21.81 4.35 -36.48
N ALA A 45 22.85 5.16 -36.28
CA ALA A 45 22.97 6.01 -35.10
C ALA A 45 21.86 7.07 -35.05
N ILE A 46 21.62 7.78 -36.16
CA ILE A 46 20.52 8.75 -36.29
C ILE A 46 19.17 8.10 -36.04
N THR A 47 18.93 6.92 -36.62
CA THR A 47 17.66 6.18 -36.43
C THR A 47 17.47 5.78 -34.96
N GLY A 48 18.53 5.32 -34.28
CA GLY A 48 18.49 5.00 -32.86
C GLY A 48 18.20 6.21 -31.98
N ILE A 49 18.79 7.37 -32.29
CA ILE A 49 18.50 8.63 -31.57
C ILE A 49 17.03 9.03 -31.77
N ALA A 50 16.52 8.97 -33.01
CA ALA A 50 15.13 9.31 -33.30
C ALA A 50 14.13 8.43 -32.53
N ARG A 51 14.44 7.14 -32.36
CA ARG A 51 13.63 6.22 -31.54
C ARG A 51 13.64 6.61 -30.06
N VAL A 52 14.81 6.96 -29.50
CA VAL A 52 14.92 7.43 -28.11
C VAL A 52 14.13 8.72 -27.88
N VAL A 53 14.17 9.67 -28.82
CA VAL A 53 13.34 10.89 -28.77
C VAL A 53 11.84 10.56 -28.77
N GLY A 54 11.42 9.60 -29.59
CA GLY A 54 10.04 9.09 -29.57
C GLY A 54 9.65 8.52 -28.20
N LEU A 55 10.54 7.75 -27.56
CA LEU A 55 10.33 7.21 -26.22
C LEU A 55 10.24 8.32 -25.17
N GLN A 56 11.14 9.31 -25.19
CA GLN A 56 11.08 10.48 -24.31
C GLN A 56 9.75 11.22 -24.45
N SER A 57 9.31 11.50 -25.68
CA SER A 57 8.03 12.17 -25.96
C SER A 57 6.83 11.35 -25.44
N SER A 58 6.83 10.04 -25.68
CA SER A 58 5.76 9.15 -25.19
C SER A 58 5.68 9.13 -23.66
N GLN A 59 6.84 9.16 -22.99
CA GLN A 59 6.92 9.13 -21.54
C GLN A 59 6.53 10.48 -20.92
N LEU A 60 6.90 11.60 -21.55
CA LEU A 60 6.40 12.93 -21.17
C LEU A 60 4.89 13.02 -21.36
N ARG A 61 4.34 12.48 -22.45
CA ARG A 61 2.90 12.46 -22.70
C ARG A 61 2.15 11.58 -21.69
N PHE A 62 2.73 10.43 -21.33
CA PHE A 62 2.17 9.57 -20.29
C PHE A 62 2.20 10.28 -18.93
N GLN A 63 3.32 10.89 -18.56
CA GLN A 63 3.44 11.65 -17.32
C GLN A 63 2.50 12.86 -17.31
N SER A 64 2.33 13.59 -18.41
CA SER A 64 1.39 14.71 -18.49
C SER A 64 -0.08 14.27 -18.39
N THR A 65 -0.39 13.03 -18.81
CA THR A 65 -1.73 12.46 -18.71
C THR A 65 -2.01 11.87 -17.33
N SER A 66 -1.00 11.25 -16.69
CA SER A 66 -1.11 10.64 -15.37
C SER A 66 -0.96 11.62 -14.20
N LEU A 67 -0.34 12.79 -14.39
CA LEU A 67 -0.06 13.74 -13.29
C LEU A 67 -1.15 14.77 -12.98
N PHE A 68 -2.25 14.87 -13.74
CA PHE A 68 -3.29 15.88 -13.44
C PHE A 68 -4.71 15.38 -13.71
N LEU A 69 -5.11 14.30 -13.05
CA LEU A 69 -6.47 14.30 -12.50
C LEU A 69 -6.40 14.98 -11.14
N ASP A 70 -6.38 16.31 -11.15
CA ASP A 70 -6.65 17.09 -9.95
C ASP A 70 -8.09 16.74 -9.52
N PRO A 71 -8.31 16.18 -8.31
CA PRO A 71 -9.65 15.85 -7.81
C PRO A 71 -10.61 17.02 -7.90
N GLU A 72 -10.11 18.26 -7.76
CA GLU A 72 -10.93 19.47 -7.84
C GLU A 72 -11.34 19.79 -9.28
N LEU A 73 -10.43 19.62 -10.26
CA LEU A 73 -10.75 19.79 -11.68
C LEU A 73 -11.72 18.71 -12.18
N ALA A 74 -11.55 17.47 -11.71
CA ALA A 74 -12.46 16.37 -12.00
C ALA A 74 -13.87 16.66 -11.45
N LYS A 75 -13.94 17.18 -10.21
CA LYS A 75 -15.20 17.58 -9.58
C LYS A 75 -15.89 18.71 -10.34
N GLN A 76 -15.17 19.78 -10.71
CA GLN A 76 -15.72 20.89 -11.51
C GLN A 76 -16.26 20.39 -12.87
N LYS A 77 -15.57 19.44 -13.50
CA LYS A 77 -16.03 18.82 -14.74
C LYS A 77 -17.30 17.99 -14.53
N LEU A 78 -17.38 17.21 -13.45
CA LEU A 78 -18.58 16.44 -13.10
C LEU A 78 -19.78 17.33 -12.80
N GLU A 79 -19.57 18.44 -12.07
CA GLU A 79 -20.61 19.42 -11.75
C GLU A 79 -21.14 20.16 -12.99
N GLY A 80 -20.30 20.36 -14.01
CA GLY A 80 -20.67 21.00 -15.27
C GLY A 80 -21.38 20.10 -16.30
N LEU A 81 -21.50 18.78 -16.05
CA LEU A 81 -22.13 17.84 -16.98
C LEU A 81 -23.64 17.72 -16.74
N SER A 82 -24.40 17.61 -17.83
CA SER A 82 -25.84 17.33 -17.74
C SER A 82 -26.11 15.87 -17.32
N ARG A 83 -27.30 15.62 -16.76
CA ARG A 83 -27.72 14.26 -16.33
C ARG A 83 -27.63 13.22 -17.46
N GLN A 84 -27.90 13.63 -18.71
CA GLN A 84 -27.81 12.75 -19.88
C GLN A 84 -26.36 12.37 -20.19
N GLN A 85 -25.44 13.34 -20.15
CA GLN A 85 -24.01 13.09 -20.41
C GLN A 85 -23.37 12.25 -19.30
N LEU A 86 -23.75 12.47 -18.04
CA LEU A 86 -23.30 11.64 -16.92
C LEU A 86 -23.77 10.19 -17.08
N ALA A 87 -25.03 9.97 -17.48
CA ALA A 87 -25.55 8.63 -17.74
C ALA A 87 -24.85 7.93 -18.92
N GLU A 88 -24.52 8.68 -19.98
CA GLU A 88 -23.78 8.17 -21.13
C GLU A 88 -22.33 7.79 -20.77
N PHE A 89 -21.62 8.66 -20.06
CA PHE A 89 -20.28 8.35 -19.55
C PHE A 89 -20.30 7.17 -18.59
N PHE A 90 -21.30 7.11 -17.71
CA PHE A 90 -21.48 5.98 -16.81
C PHE A 90 -21.65 4.68 -17.59
N LEU A 91 -22.52 4.64 -18.60
CA LEU A 91 -22.69 3.48 -19.49
C LEU A 91 -21.40 3.09 -20.23
N LEU A 92 -20.62 4.05 -20.71
CA LEU A 92 -19.34 3.80 -21.37
C LEU A 92 -18.27 3.25 -20.40
N SER A 93 -18.29 3.72 -19.16
CA SER A 93 -17.39 3.29 -18.08
C SER A 93 -17.90 2.07 -17.31
N TRP A 94 -19.12 1.60 -17.62
CA TRP A 94 -19.73 0.47 -16.95
C TRP A 94 -19.01 -0.81 -17.38
N HIS A 95 -18.01 -1.18 -16.60
CA HIS A 95 -17.28 -2.44 -16.71
C HIS A 95 -17.75 -3.31 -15.54
N PRO A 96 -18.92 -3.97 -15.66
CA PRO A 96 -19.35 -4.85 -14.60
C PRO A 96 -18.25 -5.88 -14.42
N VAL A 97 -17.81 -6.08 -13.18
CA VAL A 97 -16.97 -7.21 -12.82
C VAL A 97 -17.85 -8.45 -12.94
N THR A 98 -18.08 -8.89 -14.18
CA THR A 98 -18.49 -10.26 -14.42
C THR A 98 -17.26 -11.08 -14.10
N GLU A 99 -17.21 -11.53 -12.86
CA GLU A 99 -16.26 -12.53 -12.41
C GLU A 99 -16.34 -13.73 -13.35
N LEU A 100 -15.37 -13.82 -14.25
CA LEU A 100 -15.02 -15.05 -14.93
C LEU A 100 -13.75 -15.51 -14.25
N GLU A 101 -13.90 -16.33 -13.21
CA GLU A 101 -12.83 -17.22 -12.75
C GLU A 101 -12.53 -18.25 -13.87
N GLN A 102 -11.95 -17.79 -14.97
CA GLN A 102 -11.30 -18.71 -15.89
C GLN A 102 -9.92 -19.00 -15.32
N LEU A 103 -9.82 -20.13 -14.62
CA LEU A 103 -8.54 -20.81 -14.43
C LEU A 103 -7.99 -21.19 -15.81
N VAL A 104 -7.28 -20.26 -16.44
CA VAL A 104 -6.65 -20.52 -17.73
C VAL A 104 -5.46 -21.45 -17.45
N MET A 105 -5.35 -22.54 -18.21
CA MET A 105 -4.26 -23.51 -18.05
C MET A 105 -2.84 -22.88 -18.02
N PRO A 106 -2.53 -21.81 -18.77
CA PRO A 106 -1.27 -21.10 -18.63
C PRO A 106 -1.07 -20.46 -17.25
N ALA A 107 -2.10 -19.85 -16.67
CA ALA A 107 -2.04 -19.25 -15.32
C ALA A 107 -1.86 -20.31 -14.24
N VAL A 108 -2.53 -21.46 -14.37
CA VAL A 108 -2.35 -22.61 -13.47
C VAL A 108 -0.92 -23.15 -13.57
N LYS A 109 -0.38 -23.25 -14.79
CA LYS A 109 1.00 -23.67 -15.02
C LYS A 109 1.99 -22.70 -14.40
N GLU A 110 1.81 -21.40 -14.63
CA GLU A 110 2.64 -20.33 -14.06
C GLU A 110 2.60 -20.34 -12.54
N ALA A 111 1.42 -20.44 -11.93
CA ALA A 111 1.27 -20.57 -10.49
C ALA A 111 2.00 -21.82 -9.98
N SER A 112 1.86 -22.97 -10.64
CA SER A 112 2.56 -24.20 -10.25
C SER A 112 4.08 -24.07 -10.33
N GLU A 113 4.58 -23.38 -11.36
CA GLU A 113 6.01 -23.12 -11.52
C GLU A 113 6.52 -22.14 -10.46
N TYR A 114 5.73 -21.10 -10.16
CA TYR A 114 6.02 -20.14 -9.11
C TYR A 114 6.15 -20.82 -7.75
N TRP A 115 5.19 -21.67 -7.37
CA TRP A 115 5.24 -22.43 -6.11
C TRP A 115 6.43 -23.39 -6.05
N LYS A 116 6.81 -24.01 -7.18
CA LYS A 116 8.01 -24.88 -7.26
C LYS A 116 9.32 -24.11 -7.15
N LYS A 117 9.38 -22.89 -7.71
CA LYS A 117 10.56 -22.00 -7.69
C LYS A 117 10.68 -21.21 -6.39
N MET A 118 9.63 -21.21 -5.58
CA MET A 118 9.57 -20.48 -4.33
C MET A 118 10.53 -21.08 -3.30
N LEU A 119 11.34 -20.22 -2.67
CA LEU A 119 12.21 -20.61 -1.56
C LEU A 119 11.40 -21.22 -0.41
N SER A 120 12.07 -22.06 0.40
CA SER A 120 11.42 -22.68 1.54
C SER A 120 10.82 -21.62 2.48
N PHE A 121 9.79 -21.98 3.24
CA PHE A 121 9.11 -21.04 4.14
C PHE A 121 10.10 -20.34 5.08
N PHE A 122 11.09 -21.08 5.61
CA PHE A 122 12.11 -20.54 6.51
C PHE A 122 13.02 -19.51 5.82
N GLU A 123 13.43 -19.76 4.58
CA GLU A 123 14.26 -18.83 3.79
C GLU A 123 13.48 -17.57 3.36
N ARG A 124 12.19 -17.71 3.09
CA ARG A 124 11.31 -16.56 2.82
C ARG A 124 11.08 -15.72 4.07
N ARG A 125 10.91 -16.35 5.23
CA ARG A 125 10.70 -15.66 6.51
C ARG A 125 11.90 -14.81 6.89
N GLY A 126 13.13 -15.30 6.69
CA GLY A 126 14.34 -14.51 6.97
C GLY A 126 14.50 -13.27 6.08
N LYS A 127 13.85 -13.20 4.92
CA LYS A 127 13.76 -11.96 4.10
C LYS A 127 12.62 -11.02 4.52
N PHE A 128 11.65 -11.55 5.28
CA PHE A 128 10.56 -10.83 5.90
C PHE A 128 10.80 -10.60 7.40
N ASP A 129 12.03 -10.75 7.88
CA ASP A 129 12.48 -9.97 9.04
C ASP A 129 12.42 -8.50 8.60
N LEU A 130 11.20 -7.95 8.62
CA LEU A 130 10.96 -6.62 9.15
C LEU A 130 11.90 -6.57 10.34
N GLY A 131 12.95 -5.75 10.30
CA GLY A 131 13.99 -5.76 11.33
C GLY A 131 13.42 -5.54 12.73
N GLN A 132 14.23 -5.10 13.68
CA GLN A 132 13.62 -4.45 14.85
C GLN A 132 12.71 -3.34 14.32
N PHE A 133 11.39 -3.53 14.47
CA PHE A 133 10.46 -2.44 14.31
C PHE A 133 10.96 -1.42 15.33
N ASP A 134 11.41 -0.25 14.88
CA ASP A 134 11.45 0.89 15.78
C ASP A 134 10.04 0.94 16.36
N SER A 135 9.95 0.72 17.67
CA SER A 135 8.70 0.86 18.41
C SER A 135 8.02 2.10 17.87
N PRO A 136 6.72 2.06 17.48
CA PRO A 136 6.03 3.30 17.15
C PRO A 136 6.34 4.23 18.31
N GLY A 137 7.10 5.31 18.01
CA GLY A 137 7.62 6.19 19.04
C GLY A 137 6.45 6.55 19.93
N THR A 138 6.67 6.60 21.24
CA THR A 138 5.63 6.93 22.21
C THR A 138 4.89 8.16 21.68
N PHE A 139 3.72 7.96 21.08
CA PHE A 139 2.89 9.06 20.61
C PHE A 139 2.33 9.65 21.88
N GLY A 140 3.13 10.52 22.50
CA GLY A 140 2.72 11.28 23.65
C GLY A 140 1.53 12.13 23.25
N LEU A 141 0.68 12.45 24.23
CA LEU A 141 -0.48 13.31 24.05
C LEU A 141 -0.16 14.65 23.34
N GLY A 142 1.11 15.09 23.35
CA GLY A 142 1.59 16.29 22.65
C GLY A 142 1.92 16.11 21.17
N ASP A 143 2.25 14.91 20.69
CA ASP A 143 2.61 14.65 19.28
C ASP A 143 1.39 14.52 18.36
N LEU A 144 0.19 14.35 18.93
CA LEU A 144 -1.08 14.35 18.19
C LEU A 144 -1.45 15.76 17.67
N GLY A 145 -1.00 16.81 18.35
CA GLY A 145 -1.26 18.19 17.98
C GLY A 145 -0.57 18.64 16.68
N SER A 146 0.52 18.00 16.29
CA SER A 146 1.32 18.38 15.11
C SER A 146 0.84 17.70 13.81
N SER A 147 0.12 16.59 13.91
CA SER A 147 -0.35 15.79 12.75
C SER A 147 -1.72 16.19 12.21
N GLY A 148 -2.34 17.26 12.74
CA GLY A 148 -3.62 17.77 12.23
C GLY A 148 -4.84 16.88 12.51
N MET A 149 -4.70 15.88 13.38
CA MET A 149 -5.79 15.01 13.84
C MET A 149 -6.58 15.71 14.96
N MET A 150 -7.38 16.71 14.59
CA MET A 150 -8.28 17.44 15.49
C MET A 150 -9.43 16.60 16.09
N GLU A 151 -9.39 15.26 15.98
CA GLU A 151 -10.38 14.32 16.56
C GLU A 151 -9.92 13.65 17.89
N ASP A 152 -8.66 13.84 18.29
CA ASP A 152 -7.97 12.96 19.25
C ASP A 152 -8.31 13.12 20.75
N GLN A 153 -8.80 14.27 21.22
CA GLN A 153 -9.16 14.40 22.64
C GLN A 153 -10.29 13.43 23.01
N SER A 154 -11.33 13.37 22.18
CA SER A 154 -12.46 12.45 22.40
C SER A 154 -12.05 10.97 22.33
N PHE A 155 -11.07 10.64 21.48
CA PHE A 155 -10.57 9.27 21.34
C PHE A 155 -9.76 8.84 22.56
N THR A 156 -8.85 9.69 23.03
CA THR A 156 -8.03 9.42 24.22
C THR A 156 -8.89 9.29 25.49
N GLU A 157 -9.92 10.11 25.64
CA GLU A 157 -10.91 9.99 26.73
C GLU A 157 -11.66 8.65 26.67
N ARG A 158 -12.11 8.23 25.48
CA ARG A 158 -12.76 6.93 25.27
C ARG A 158 -11.82 5.77 25.57
N LEU A 159 -10.55 5.88 25.18
CA LEU A 159 -9.54 4.87 25.42
C LEU A 159 -9.24 4.71 26.92
N GLN A 160 -9.07 5.84 27.64
CA GLN A 160 -8.87 5.84 29.08
C GLN A 160 -10.10 5.33 29.84
N GLY A 161 -11.30 5.73 29.41
CA GLY A 161 -12.56 5.22 29.96
C GLY A 161 -12.65 3.71 29.85
N LEU A 162 -12.35 3.15 28.67
CA LEU A 162 -12.36 1.70 28.43
C LEU A 162 -11.26 0.97 29.23
N TRP A 163 -10.08 1.58 29.40
CA TRP A 163 -9.02 1.01 30.23
C TRP A 163 -9.41 0.94 31.71
N ASN A 164 -10.03 2.00 32.24
CA ASN A 164 -10.55 2.02 33.60
C ASN A 164 -11.68 0.99 33.78
N GLU A 165 -12.55 0.83 32.78
CA GLU A 165 -13.57 -0.22 32.75
C GLU A 165 -12.93 -1.61 32.82
N LEU A 166 -11.90 -1.86 32.02
CA LEU A 166 -11.17 -3.13 32.02
C LEU A 166 -10.51 -3.41 33.38
N LYS A 167 -9.86 -2.40 33.99
CA LYS A 167 -9.29 -2.48 35.35
C LYS A 167 -10.34 -2.77 36.42
N SER A 168 -11.54 -2.20 36.30
CA SER A 168 -12.63 -2.43 37.26
C SER A 168 -13.21 -3.85 37.18
N ARG A 169 -13.22 -4.44 35.98
CA ARG A 169 -13.75 -5.79 35.72
C ARG A 169 -12.72 -6.87 36.02
N ALA A 170 -11.44 -6.59 35.82
CA ALA A 170 -10.34 -7.48 36.17
C ALA A 170 -10.11 -7.42 37.70
N LYS A 171 -10.62 -8.40 38.44
CA LYS A 171 -10.32 -8.53 39.88
C LYS A 171 -8.86 -8.99 40.01
N SER A 172 -8.02 -8.19 40.69
CA SER A 172 -6.65 -8.52 41.13
C SER A 172 -5.93 -9.60 40.32
N GLY A 173 -5.61 -9.30 39.05
CA GLY A 173 -4.77 -10.14 38.19
C GLY A 173 -5.49 -11.23 37.39
N GLU A 174 -6.79 -11.46 37.60
CA GLU A 174 -7.59 -12.34 36.73
C GLU A 174 -8.02 -11.56 35.48
N GLY A 175 -7.57 -12.03 34.31
CA GLY A 175 -7.93 -11.44 33.01
C GLY A 175 -9.41 -11.61 32.67
N VAL A 176 -9.94 -10.68 31.88
CA VAL A 176 -11.34 -10.67 31.43
C VAL A 176 -11.45 -11.35 30.07
N GLU A 177 -12.47 -12.18 29.86
CA GLU A 177 -12.70 -12.80 28.56
C GLU A 177 -13.12 -11.75 27.52
N TYR A 178 -12.44 -11.72 26.36
CA TYR A 178 -12.57 -10.67 25.35
C TYR A 178 -14.02 -10.46 24.88
N TRP A 179 -14.73 -11.54 24.58
CA TRP A 179 -16.12 -11.44 24.09
C TRP A 179 -17.05 -10.91 25.18
N SER A 180 -16.89 -11.33 26.44
CA SER A 180 -17.64 -10.76 27.56
C SER A 180 -17.39 -9.25 27.77
N PHE A 181 -16.22 -8.75 27.36
CA PHE A 181 -15.84 -7.34 27.51
C PHE A 181 -16.30 -6.48 26.34
N VAL A 182 -16.12 -6.96 25.11
CA VAL A 182 -16.37 -6.19 23.90
C VAL A 182 -17.85 -6.20 23.49
N ARG A 183 -18.59 -7.26 23.83
CA ARG A 183 -20.00 -7.39 23.47
C ARG A 183 -20.85 -6.33 24.18
N SER A 184 -21.50 -5.48 23.39
CA SER A 184 -22.56 -4.56 23.84
C SER A 184 -23.89 -4.88 23.17
N GLN A 185 -24.98 -4.23 23.60
CA GLN A 185 -26.33 -4.37 23.03
C GLN A 185 -26.36 -4.01 21.54
N ASP A 186 -25.59 -2.99 21.12
CA ASP A 186 -25.50 -2.58 19.73
C ASP A 186 -24.29 -3.20 19.01
N PHE A 187 -24.50 -3.68 17.77
CA PHE A 187 -23.40 -4.17 16.93
C PHE A 187 -22.36 -3.09 16.63
N ARG A 188 -22.82 -1.86 16.33
CA ARG A 188 -21.93 -0.72 16.08
C ARG A 188 -21.03 -0.44 17.28
N GLU A 189 -21.59 -0.51 18.48
CA GLU A 189 -20.83 -0.31 19.72
C GLU A 189 -19.86 -1.46 19.95
N THR A 190 -20.27 -2.71 19.68
CA THR A 190 -19.39 -3.88 19.76
C THR A 190 -18.17 -3.74 18.84
N VAL A 191 -18.35 -3.29 17.60
CA VAL A 191 -17.24 -3.03 16.66
C VAL A 191 -16.36 -1.90 17.15
N SER A 192 -16.95 -0.80 17.65
CA SER A 192 -16.19 0.33 18.20
C SER A 192 -15.36 -0.06 19.43
N ARG A 193 -15.92 -0.87 20.33
CA ARG A 193 -15.21 -1.42 21.50
C ARG A 193 -14.09 -2.36 21.07
N ALA A 194 -14.32 -3.21 20.07
CA ALA A 194 -13.30 -4.11 19.53
C ALA A 194 -12.11 -3.32 18.96
N GLN A 195 -12.40 -2.25 18.22
CA GLN A 195 -11.41 -1.33 17.70
C GLN A 195 -10.59 -0.69 18.83
N LEU A 196 -11.24 -0.14 19.87
CA LEU A 196 -10.54 0.46 21.01
C LEU A 196 -9.68 -0.56 21.78
N VAL A 197 -10.13 -1.80 21.94
CA VAL A 197 -9.31 -2.87 22.56
C VAL A 197 -8.06 -3.16 21.73
N SER A 198 -8.15 -3.13 20.40
CA SER A 198 -6.97 -3.31 19.54
C SER A 198 -5.90 -2.23 19.80
N PHE A 199 -6.34 -0.99 20.06
CA PHE A 199 -5.45 0.11 20.44
C PHE A 199 -4.91 -0.04 21.87
N LEU A 200 -5.74 -0.48 22.83
CA LEU A 200 -5.28 -0.75 24.20
C LEU A 200 -4.14 -1.77 24.23
N VAL A 201 -4.25 -2.82 23.41
CA VAL A 201 -3.21 -3.84 23.30
C VAL A 201 -1.99 -3.30 22.55
N SER A 202 -2.20 -2.59 21.44
CA SER A 202 -1.10 -2.03 20.64
C SER A 202 -0.26 -0.99 21.40
N TYR A 203 -0.88 -0.20 22.26
CA TYR A 203 -0.19 0.80 23.09
C TYR A 203 0.28 0.26 24.45
N GLY A 204 0.07 -1.03 24.74
CA GLY A 204 0.57 -1.67 25.96
C GLY A 204 -0.25 -1.40 27.23
N TYR A 205 -1.46 -0.87 27.13
CA TYR A 205 -2.39 -0.70 28.25
C TYR A 205 -2.98 -2.03 28.74
N ALA A 206 -3.05 -3.02 27.86
CA ALA A 206 -3.53 -4.37 28.17
C ALA A 206 -2.73 -5.42 27.38
N ASN A 207 -2.55 -6.60 27.97
CA ASN A 207 -2.04 -7.78 27.27
C ASN A 207 -3.21 -8.66 26.83
N MET A 208 -3.00 -9.37 25.73
CA MET A 208 -3.98 -10.29 25.15
C MET A 208 -3.35 -11.67 25.00
N ASP A 209 -3.92 -12.65 25.69
CA ASP A 209 -3.51 -14.05 25.61
C ASP A 209 -4.58 -14.87 24.90
N LYS A 210 -4.19 -15.59 23.84
CA LYS A 210 -5.07 -16.47 23.08
C LYS A 210 -4.78 -17.94 23.40
N ASN A 211 -5.67 -18.56 24.16
CA ASN A 211 -5.65 -20.00 24.45
C ASN A 211 -6.74 -20.69 23.62
N GLY A 212 -6.39 -21.10 22.41
CA GLY A 212 -7.32 -21.75 21.47
C GLY A 212 -8.40 -20.77 20.98
N ASP A 213 -9.66 -21.03 21.37
CA ASP A 213 -10.82 -20.20 21.01
C ASP A 213 -11.14 -19.13 22.07
N ARG A 214 -10.48 -19.18 23.24
CA ARG A 214 -10.65 -18.19 24.30
C ARG A 214 -9.57 -17.12 24.20
N ILE A 215 -10.00 -15.86 24.22
CA ILE A 215 -9.13 -14.69 24.23
C ILE A 215 -9.33 -14.02 25.59
N VAL A 216 -8.24 -13.83 26.33
CA VAL A 216 -8.24 -13.21 27.66
C VAL A 216 -7.47 -11.89 27.61
N LEU A 217 -8.06 -10.84 28.17
CA LEU A 217 -7.49 -9.50 28.28
C LEU A 217 -7.03 -9.27 29.73
N THR A 218 -5.75 -8.98 29.92
CA THR A 218 -5.18 -8.62 31.22
C THR A 218 -4.77 -7.15 31.21
N PRO A 219 -5.36 -6.27 32.05
CA PRO A 219 -4.95 -4.87 32.09
C PRO A 219 -3.59 -4.72 32.75
N ASN A 220 -2.74 -3.87 32.19
CA ASN A 220 -1.49 -3.47 32.83
C ASN A 220 -1.74 -2.28 33.78
N GLU A 221 -1.05 -2.24 34.92
CA GLU A 221 -1.18 -1.12 35.89
C GLU A 221 -0.68 0.19 35.28
N THR A 222 0.46 0.12 34.60
CA THR A 222 1.06 1.15 33.76
C THR A 222 1.20 0.65 32.33
N PRO A 223 1.18 1.52 31.30
CA PRO A 223 1.39 1.09 29.92
C PRO A 223 2.80 0.51 29.79
N VAL A 224 2.90 -0.78 29.50
CA VAL A 224 4.17 -1.46 29.24
C VAL A 224 4.18 -1.81 27.76
N LEU A 225 5.01 -1.11 26.99
CA LEU A 225 5.26 -1.45 25.60
C LEU A 225 5.98 -2.80 25.56
N GLN A 226 5.45 -3.75 24.80
CA GLN A 226 6.11 -5.04 24.60
C GLN A 226 7.35 -4.81 23.72
N THR A 227 8.50 -4.63 24.35
CA THR A 227 9.80 -4.40 23.67
C THR A 227 10.42 -5.69 23.14
N GLU A 228 9.96 -6.85 23.62
CA GLU A 228 10.51 -8.15 23.24
C GLU A 228 9.44 -9.08 22.70
N GLY A 229 9.54 -9.40 21.40
CA GLY A 229 8.68 -10.34 20.71
C GLY A 229 8.37 -9.90 19.28
N SER A 230 8.19 -10.88 18.38
CA SER A 230 7.64 -10.60 17.05
C SER A 230 6.20 -10.09 17.20
N PRO A 231 5.80 -8.98 16.56
CA PRO A 231 4.43 -8.47 16.66
C PRO A 231 3.44 -9.56 16.22
N HIS A 232 2.61 -10.01 17.15
CA HIS A 232 1.56 -10.98 16.87
C HIS A 232 0.32 -10.24 16.40
N SER A 233 -0.01 -10.37 15.11
CA SER A 233 -1.29 -9.90 14.58
C SER A 233 -2.34 -11.00 14.76
N PHE A 234 -3.39 -10.70 15.52
CA PHE A 234 -4.52 -11.61 15.71
C PHE A 234 -5.72 -11.09 14.90
N PRO A 235 -6.09 -11.74 13.77
CA PRO A 235 -7.34 -11.43 13.11
C PRO A 235 -8.50 -11.95 13.97
N ILE A 236 -9.29 -11.03 14.53
CA ILE A 236 -10.49 -11.35 15.31
C ILE A 236 -11.70 -11.01 14.44
N PRO A 237 -12.36 -11.99 13.79
CA PRO A 237 -13.59 -11.73 13.05
C PRO A 237 -14.71 -11.39 14.03
N ILE A 238 -15.50 -10.37 13.72
CA ILE A 238 -16.66 -9.95 14.50
C ILE A 238 -17.94 -10.35 13.73
N PRO A 239 -18.44 -11.58 13.91
CA PRO A 239 -19.63 -12.04 13.20
C PRO A 239 -20.90 -11.37 13.75
N TRP A 240 -21.86 -11.08 12.87
CA TRP A 240 -23.16 -10.49 13.24
C TRP A 240 -23.94 -11.36 14.24
N GLU A 241 -23.83 -12.69 14.14
CA GLU A 241 -24.50 -13.66 15.02
C GLU A 241 -24.08 -13.59 16.49
N LYS A 242 -22.90 -13.01 16.79
CA LYS A 242 -22.41 -12.84 18.16
C LYS A 242 -22.81 -11.48 18.78
N ALA A 243 -23.48 -10.61 18.02
CA ALA A 243 -24.11 -9.40 18.55
C ALA A 243 -25.41 -9.76 19.28
N PRO A 244 -25.79 -9.09 20.38
CA PRO A 244 -27.15 -9.16 20.89
C PRO A 244 -28.15 -8.66 19.83
N ALA A 245 -29.36 -9.21 19.89
CA ALA A 245 -30.51 -8.71 19.14
C ALA A 245 -31.03 -7.41 19.75
#